data_AF-A0A7K3B9L5-F1
#
_entry.id   AF-A0A7K3B9L5-F1
#
_cell.length_a   1.000
_cell.length_b   1.000
_cell.length_c   1.000
_cell.angle_alpha   90.00
_cell.angle_beta   90.00
_cell.angle_gamma   90.00
#
_symmetry.space_group_name_H-M   'P 1'
#
loop_
_entity.id
_entity.type
_entity.pdbx_description
1 polymer ?
#
loop_
_entity_poly.entity_id
_entity_poly.type
_entity_poly.pdbx_seq_one_letter_code
_entity_poly.pdbx_strand_id
1 'polypeptide(L)'
;MAGVRTRQGPLVLRGGCGVALGLFSLTVTLLAGQATGNGLLYPLIDDHDYQHSWGGPTLLGAWAVHALLAVPVALVALGALRGVTVADRALIRDVPGERGPWWPIPLAGALGLLAVLLVNAWLHQL
;
A
#
# COMPACT_ATOMS: atom_id res chain seq x y z
N MET A 1 -5.86 -10.10 -47.26
CA MET A 1 -5.30 -9.34 -46.13
C MET A 1 -6.11 -9.70 -44.88
N ALA A 2 -5.60 -10.58 -44.03
CA ALA A 2 -6.31 -10.99 -42.81
C ALA A 2 -6.12 -9.91 -41.74
N GLY A 3 -7.21 -9.25 -41.35
CA GLY A 3 -7.21 -8.24 -40.30
C GLY A 3 -6.85 -8.87 -38.97
N VAL A 4 -5.71 -8.48 -38.40
CA VAL A 4 -5.33 -8.81 -37.02
C VAL A 4 -6.35 -8.12 -36.11
N ARG A 5 -7.35 -8.87 -35.65
CA ARG A 5 -8.28 -8.42 -34.62
C ARG A 5 -7.49 -8.32 -33.32
N THR A 6 -6.98 -7.12 -33.01
CA THR A 6 -6.32 -6.86 -31.74
C THR A 6 -7.32 -7.12 -30.62
N ARG A 7 -7.00 -8.05 -29.70
CA ARG A 7 -7.86 -8.34 -28.55
C ARG A 7 -7.76 -7.17 -27.56
N GLN A 8 -8.58 -6.14 -27.74
CA GLN A 8 -8.60 -4.95 -26.88
C GLN A 8 -9.09 -5.24 -25.45
N GLY A 9 -10.04 -6.18 -25.27
CA GLY A 9 -10.61 -6.51 -23.95
C GLY A 9 -9.59 -6.95 -22.88
N PRO A 10 -8.72 -7.94 -23.16
CA PRO A 10 -7.65 -8.35 -22.24
C PRO A 10 -6.68 -7.22 -21.86
N LEU A 11 -6.43 -6.27 -22.77
CA LEU A 11 -5.56 -5.13 -22.51
C LEU A 11 -6.21 -4.13 -21.54
N VAL A 12 -7.49 -3.83 -21.72
CA VAL A 12 -8.24 -2.93 -20.81
C VAL A 12 -8.32 -3.51 -19.40
N LEU A 13 -8.61 -4.82 -19.27
CA LEU A 13 -8.67 -5.48 -17.97
C LEU A 13 -7.31 -5.44 -17.24
N ARG A 14 -6.22 -5.72 -17.96
CA ARG A 14 -4.85 -5.64 -17.41
C ARG A 14 -4.51 -4.21 -17.01
N GLY A 15 -4.85 -3.22 -17.84
CA GLY A 15 -4.69 -1.81 -17.51
C GLY A 15 -5.44 -1.43 -16.22
N GLY A 16 -6.69 -1.84 -16.08
CA GLY A 16 -7.49 -1.61 -14.87
C GLY A 16 -6.90 -2.28 -13.63
N CYS A 17 -6.40 -3.51 -13.74
CA CYS A 17 -5.71 -4.19 -12.65
C CYS A 17 -4.42 -3.46 -12.24
N GLY A 18 -3.63 -2.97 -13.21
CA GLY A 18 -2.44 -2.17 -12.96
C GLY A 18 -2.78 -0.87 -12.22
N VAL A 19 -3.86 -0.18 -12.61
CA VAL A 19 -4.34 1.01 -11.89
C VAL A 19 -4.72 0.68 -10.45
N ALA A 20 -5.47 -0.41 -10.22
CA ALA A 20 -5.86 -0.83 -8.87
C ALA A 20 -4.64 -1.13 -7.98
N LEU A 21 -3.65 -1.85 -8.50
CA LEU A 21 -2.39 -2.14 -7.80
C LEU A 21 -1.58 -0.87 -7.52
N GLY A 22 -1.56 0.07 -8.47
CA GLY A 22 -0.90 1.37 -8.33
C GLY A 22 -1.55 2.23 -7.25
N LEU A 23 -2.89 2.31 -7.23
CA LEU A 23 -3.64 3.04 -6.19
C LEU A 23 -3.41 2.43 -4.81
N PHE A 24 -3.45 1.10 -4.69
CA PHE A 24 -3.12 0.44 -3.43
C PHE A 24 -1.69 0.74 -2.96
N SER A 25 -0.71 0.72 -3.88
CA SER A 25 0.68 1.06 -3.57
C SER A 25 0.83 2.51 -3.10
N LEU A 26 0.13 3.44 -3.74
CA LEU A 26 0.10 4.85 -3.35
C LEU A 26 -0.50 5.01 -1.95
N THR A 27 -1.65 4.41 -1.68
CA THR A 27 -2.30 4.44 -0.36
C THR A 27 -1.38 3.90 0.73
N VAL A 28 -0.78 2.72 0.53
CA VAL A 28 0.16 2.12 1.50
C VAL A 28 1.37 3.04 1.73
N THR A 29 1.92 3.63 0.66
CA THR A 29 3.09 4.52 0.77
C THR A 29 2.77 5.77 1.58
N LEU A 30 1.62 6.40 1.33
CA LEU A 30 1.19 7.60 2.06
C LEU A 30 0.92 7.30 3.54
N LEU A 31 0.21 6.21 3.83
CA LEU A 31 -0.07 5.80 5.21
C LEU A 31 1.20 5.43 5.98
N ALA A 32 2.11 4.69 5.34
CA ALA A 32 3.40 4.35 5.93
C ALA A 32 4.27 5.59 6.15
N GLY A 33 4.26 6.54 5.21
CA GLY A 33 4.94 7.82 5.33
C GLY A 33 4.43 8.63 6.53
N GLN A 34 3.11 8.75 6.66
CA GLN A 34 2.48 9.41 7.82
C GLN A 34 2.84 8.70 9.12
N ALA A 35 2.70 7.38 9.21
CA ALA A 35 3.01 6.62 10.42
C ALA A 35 4.50 6.75 10.81
N THR A 36 5.39 6.76 9.81
CA THR A 36 6.83 6.94 10.04
C THR A 36 7.15 8.34 10.52
N GLY A 37 6.54 9.37 9.93
CA GLY A 37 6.64 10.75 10.40
C GLY A 37 6.15 10.88 11.84
N ASN A 38 4.93 10.42 12.10
CA ASN A 38 4.29 10.48 13.41
C ASN A 38 5.02 9.65 14.49
N GLY A 39 5.84 8.68 14.12
CA GLY A 39 6.55 7.84 15.07
C GLY A 39 8.06 8.06 15.14
N LEU A 40 8.79 7.76 14.07
CA LEU A 40 10.25 7.90 14.07
C LEU A 40 10.67 9.37 14.19
N LEU A 41 9.90 10.26 13.56
CA LEU A 41 10.15 11.71 13.60
C LEU A 41 9.30 12.41 14.67
N TYR A 42 8.64 11.68 15.56
CA TYR A 42 7.81 12.21 16.65
C TYR A 42 8.47 13.42 17.37
N PRO A 43 9.75 13.37 17.78
CA PRO A 43 10.40 14.47 18.50
C PRO A 43 10.55 15.78 17.72
N LEU A 44 10.31 15.75 16.40
CA LEU A 44 10.43 16.92 15.52
C LEU A 44 9.07 17.61 15.29
N ILE A 45 7.97 16.93 15.60
CA ILE A 45 6.61 17.35 15.25
C ILE A 45 5.65 17.34 16.45
N ASP A 46 6.13 16.96 17.65
CA ASP A 46 5.31 16.88 18.85
C ASP A 46 5.00 18.25 19.48
N ASP A 47 3.89 18.32 20.20
CA ASP A 47 3.38 19.51 20.89
C ASP A 47 3.96 19.71 22.30
N HIS A 48 4.92 18.86 22.69
CA HIS A 48 5.58 18.82 23.98
C HIS A 48 4.63 18.55 25.17
N ASP A 49 3.43 18.00 24.92
CA ASP A 49 2.51 17.53 25.97
C ASP A 49 2.61 16.02 26.18
N TYR A 50 3.54 15.61 27.03
CA TYR A 50 3.76 14.20 27.33
C TYR A 50 2.92 13.67 28.50
N GLN A 51 2.15 14.52 29.21
CA GLN A 51 1.47 14.11 30.45
C GLN A 51 0.47 12.96 30.26
N HIS A 52 -0.14 12.92 29.08
CA HIS A 52 -1.08 11.88 28.67
C HIS A 52 -0.54 10.99 27.54
N SER A 53 0.75 11.12 27.21
CA SER A 53 1.38 10.36 26.13
C SER A 53 1.64 8.91 26.51
N TRP A 54 1.41 8.00 25.57
CA TRP A 54 1.81 6.61 25.72
C TRP A 54 3.33 6.52 25.82
N GLY A 55 3.87 5.81 26.81
CA GLY A 55 5.31 5.80 27.11
C GLY A 55 5.70 6.73 28.27
N GLY A 56 4.73 7.45 28.84
CA GLY A 56 4.90 8.23 30.07
C GLY A 56 5.27 9.70 29.82
N PRO A 57 5.51 10.48 30.90
CA PRO A 57 5.61 11.94 30.84
C PRO A 57 6.96 12.45 30.33
N THR A 58 7.69 11.62 29.56
CA THR A 58 9.01 11.97 29.02
C THR A 58 9.01 11.80 27.52
N LEU A 59 9.72 12.70 26.83
CA LEU A 59 9.92 12.60 25.38
C LEU A 59 10.51 11.24 24.98
N LEU A 60 11.52 10.75 25.70
CA LEU A 60 12.18 9.48 25.38
C LEU A 60 11.21 8.30 25.47
N GLY A 61 10.38 8.26 26.51
CA GLY A 61 9.37 7.23 26.69
C GLY A 61 8.29 7.28 25.61
N ALA A 62 7.77 8.47 25.32
CA ALA A 62 6.80 8.68 24.25
C ALA A 62 7.35 8.27 22.88
N TRP A 63 8.53 8.77 22.54
CA TRP A 63 9.22 8.41 21.30
C TRP A 63 9.45 6.91 21.18
N ALA A 64 9.93 6.24 22.23
CA ALA A 64 10.22 4.81 22.17
C ALA A 64 8.99 3.98 21.80
N VAL A 65 7.82 4.30 22.37
CA VAL A 65 6.55 3.61 22.02
C VAL A 65 6.18 3.87 20.55
N HIS A 66 6.23 5.12 20.10
CA HIS A 66 5.85 5.43 18.73
C HIS A 66 6.83 4.87 17.70
N ALA A 67 8.14 4.89 18.00
CA ALA A 67 9.16 4.27 17.15
C ALA A 67 8.98 2.75 17.08
N LEU A 68 8.67 2.11 18.21
CA LEU A 68 8.39 0.67 18.27
C LEU A 68 7.15 0.27 17.46
N LEU A 69 6.17 1.16 17.31
CA LEU A 69 5.00 0.95 16.44
C LEU A 69 5.31 1.26 14.97
N ALA A 70 6.06 2.34 14.70
CA ALA A 70 6.36 2.78 13.34
C ALA A 70 7.23 1.78 12.57
N VAL A 71 8.22 1.15 13.21
CA VAL A 71 9.14 0.21 12.53
C VAL A 71 8.39 -1.01 11.97
N PRO A 72 7.58 -1.76 12.74
CA PRO A 72 6.78 -2.86 12.19
C PRO A 72 5.83 -2.42 11.08
N VAL A 73 5.18 -1.26 11.23
CA VAL A 73 4.28 -0.71 10.20
C VAL A 73 5.04 -0.46 8.89
N ALA A 74 6.24 0.13 8.96
CA ALA A 74 7.08 0.36 7.79
C ALA A 74 7.51 -0.97 7.13
N LEU A 75 7.89 -1.97 7.91
CA LEU A 75 8.24 -3.30 7.39
C LEU A 75 7.05 -3.99 6.71
N VAL A 76 5.85 -3.90 7.28
CA VAL A 76 4.62 -4.42 6.68
C VAL A 76 4.31 -3.70 5.37
N ALA A 77 4.45 -2.38 5.33
CA ALA A 77 4.26 -1.59 4.12
C ALA A 77 5.25 -2.00 3.01
N LEU A 78 6.53 -2.15 3.32
CA LEU A 78 7.54 -2.63 2.38
C LEU A 78 7.21 -4.04 1.85
N GLY A 79 6.75 -4.93 2.74
CA GLY A 79 6.27 -6.27 2.37
C GLY A 79 5.08 -6.23 1.42
N ALA A 80 4.10 -5.37 1.70
CA ALA A 80 2.93 -5.18 0.85
C ALA A 80 3.32 -4.63 -0.54
N LEU A 81 4.18 -3.62 -0.60
CA LEU A 81 4.69 -3.05 -1.86
C LEU A 81 5.47 -4.10 -2.66
N ARG A 82 6.31 -4.90 -2.01
CA ARG A 82 6.98 -6.04 -2.66
C ARG A 82 5.96 -7.02 -3.22
N GLY A 83 4.90 -7.35 -2.48
CA GLY A 83 3.79 -8.19 -2.94
C GLY A 83 3.12 -7.62 -4.20
N VAL A 84 2.89 -6.31 -4.26
CA VAL A 84 2.36 -5.64 -5.45
C VAL A 84 3.28 -5.83 -6.65
N THR A 85 4.60 -5.69 -6.50
CA THR A 85 5.52 -5.92 -7.63
C THR A 85 5.46 -7.36 -8.16
N VAL A 86 5.17 -8.34 -7.30
CA VAL A 86 4.98 -9.73 -7.71
C VAL A 86 3.67 -9.90 -8.49
N ALA A 87 2.59 -9.26 -8.03
CA ALA A 87 1.29 -9.26 -8.70
C ALA A 87 1.37 -8.57 -10.07
N ASP A 88 2.02 -7.41 -10.15
CA ASP A 88 2.24 -6.66 -11.38
C ASP A 88 3.03 -7.48 -12.41
N ARG A 89 4.15 -8.09 -11.99
CA ARG A 89 4.93 -9.02 -12.82
C ARG A 89 4.13 -10.25 -13.26
N ALA A 90 3.21 -10.74 -12.45
CA ALA A 90 2.37 -11.87 -12.82
C ALA A 90 1.28 -11.47 -13.84
N LEU A 91 0.81 -10.22 -13.80
CA LEU A 91 -0.19 -9.67 -14.69
C LEU A 91 0.36 -9.43 -16.12
N ILE A 92 1.63 -9.03 -16.23
CA ILE A 92 2.30 -8.71 -17.51
C ILE A 92 3.05 -9.88 -18.15
N ARG A 93 3.25 -10.98 -17.44
CA ARG A 93 3.96 -12.16 -17.98
C ARG A 93 3.08 -12.89 -19.00
N ASP A 94 3.31 -12.62 -20.27
CA ASP A 94 2.86 -13.45 -21.39
C ASP A 94 4.00 -14.38 -21.81
N VAL A 95 3.88 -15.68 -21.53
CA VAL A 95 4.75 -16.71 -22.12
C VAL A 95 4.06 -17.20 -23.39
N PRO A 96 4.66 -17.07 -24.58
CA PRO A 96 4.08 -17.59 -25.81
C PRO A 96 3.78 -19.10 -25.68
N GLY A 97 2.50 -19.46 -25.63
CA GLY A 97 2.05 -20.86 -25.51
C GLY A 97 1.50 -21.27 -24.14
N GLU A 98 1.73 -20.49 -23.08
CA GLU A 98 1.19 -20.78 -21.74
C GLU A 98 0.17 -19.71 -21.33
N ARG A 99 -0.96 -20.15 -20.76
CA ARG A 99 -1.92 -19.23 -20.16
C ARG A 99 -1.30 -18.66 -18.88
N GLY A 100 -1.11 -17.34 -18.84
CA GLY A 100 -0.62 -16.65 -17.64
C GLY A 100 -1.48 -16.91 -16.40
N PRO A 101 -0.93 -16.71 -15.19
CA PRO A 101 -1.65 -16.97 -13.95
C PRO A 101 -2.90 -16.09 -13.84
N TRP A 102 -4.03 -16.68 -13.44
CA TRP A 102 -5.32 -15.98 -13.33
C TRP A 102 -5.49 -15.20 -12.01
N TRP A 103 -4.74 -15.57 -10.96
CA TRP A 103 -4.84 -14.99 -9.61
C TRP A 103 -4.53 -13.48 -9.49
N PRO A 104 -3.70 -12.83 -10.34
CA PRO A 104 -3.41 -11.40 -10.18
C PRO A 104 -4.64 -10.53 -10.40
N ILE A 105 -5.61 -10.99 -11.19
CA ILE A 105 -6.84 -10.26 -11.52
C ILE A 105 -7.74 -10.11 -10.28
N PRO A 106 -8.20 -11.19 -9.61
CA PRO A 106 -9.02 -11.05 -8.41
C PRO A 106 -8.23 -10.38 -7.27
N LEU A 107 -6.92 -10.60 -7.18
CA LEU A 107 -6.09 -9.91 -6.18
C LEU A 107 -6.07 -8.40 -6.42
N ALA A 108 -5.87 -7.94 -7.66
CA ALA A 108 -5.90 -6.51 -7.97
C ALA A 108 -7.24 -5.87 -7.62
N GLY A 109 -8.35 -6.56 -7.89
CA GLY A 109 -9.68 -6.12 -7.45
C GLY A 109 -9.80 -6.00 -5.94
N ALA A 110 -9.35 -7.01 -5.18
CA ALA A 110 -9.37 -7.00 -3.72
C ALA A 110 -8.50 -5.89 -3.13
N LEU A 111 -7.28 -5.69 -3.65
CA LEU A 111 -6.37 -4.64 -3.22
C LEU A 111 -6.88 -3.24 -3.58
N GLY A 112 -7.51 -3.08 -4.75
CA GLY A 112 -8.20 -1.85 -5.12
C GLY A 112 -9.34 -1.50 -4.16
N LEU A 113 -10.18 -2.47 -3.82
CA LEU A 113 -11.24 -2.29 -2.82
C LEU A 113 -10.66 -1.93 -1.44
N LEU A 114 -9.61 -2.64 -1.00
CA LEU A 114 -8.93 -2.35 0.25
C LEU A 114 -8.34 -0.93 0.27
N ALA A 115 -7.78 -0.45 -0.83
CA ALA A 115 -7.28 0.93 -0.94
C ALA A 115 -8.41 1.94 -0.74
N VAL A 116 -9.57 1.73 -1.37
CA VAL A 116 -10.76 2.58 -1.19
C VAL A 116 -11.22 2.59 0.27
N LEU A 117 -11.30 1.41 0.90
CA LEU A 117 -11.71 1.29 2.30
C LEU A 117 -10.74 1.98 3.26
N LEU A 118 -9.42 1.83 3.02
CA LEU A 118 -8.40 2.49 3.82
C LEU A 118 -8.44 4.01 3.67
N VAL A 119 -8.58 4.53 2.45
CA VAL A 119 -8.72 5.97 2.20
C VAL A 119 -9.99 6.50 2.87
N ASN A 120 -11.11 5.79 2.74
CA ASN A 120 -12.35 6.16 3.41
C ASN A 120 -12.20 6.20 4.94
N ALA A 121 -11.61 5.14 5.53
CA ALA A 121 -11.35 5.08 6.97
C ALA A 121 -10.44 6.23 7.42
N TRP A 122 -9.42 6.55 6.65
CA TRP A 122 -8.50 7.65 6.95
C TRP A 122 -9.17 9.03 6.85
N LEU A 123 -10.04 9.25 5.84
CA LEU A 123 -10.80 10.50 5.72
C LEU A 123 -11.79 10.72 6.87
N HIS A 124 -12.24 9.64 7.49
CA HIS A 124 -13.19 9.63 8.60
C HIS A 124 -12.55 9.26 9.95
N GLN A 125 -11.24 9.45 10.10
CA GLN A 125 -10.51 9.12 11.33
C GLN A 125 -10.68 10.16 12.46
N LEU A 126 -11.32 11.30 12.18
CA LEU A 126 -11.59 12.42 13.09
C LEU A 126 -13.08 12.47 13.46
#